data_AF-A0A5P9HSH9-F1
#
_entry.id   AF-A0A5P9HSH9-F1
#
_cell.length_a   1.000
_cell.length_b   1.000
_cell.length_c   1.000
_cell.angle_alpha   90.00
_cell.angle_beta   90.00
_cell.angle_gamma   90.00
#
_symmetry.space_group_name_H-M   'P 1'
#
loop_
_entity.id
_entity.type
_entity.pdbx_description
1 polymer ?
#
loop_
_entity_poly.entity_id
_entity_poly.type
_entity_poly.pdbx_seq_one_letter_code
_entity_poly.pdbx_strand_id
1 'polypeptide(L)'
;MSKEEMNKDGINTKDFLIGTLIGGIVGATTALFLAPKSGRELREDITDQATQLKEKTDNWKLQATEFSNDLAETARDKTNQLSKAITDQTQQVMDRVKQMRAKNEDVSLELQEQVQDIISEAATAIESGSEDMTDEVRQKLEDTKAALEDVEKKLSENE
;
A
#
# COMPACT_ATOMS: atom_id res chain seq x y z
N MET A 1 -27.61 -27.47 -46.74
CA MET A 1 -26.98 -26.28 -47.34
C MET A 1 -26.61 -25.35 -46.20
N SER A 2 -25.43 -25.55 -45.61
CA SER A 2 -24.93 -24.73 -44.51
C SER A 2 -23.69 -24.02 -45.01
N LYS A 3 -23.78 -22.70 -45.11
CA LYS A 3 -22.71 -21.82 -45.55
C LYS A 3 -21.66 -21.72 -44.45
N GLU A 4 -20.41 -21.93 -44.83
CA GLU A 4 -19.24 -21.52 -44.06
C GLU A 4 -18.58 -20.40 -44.88
N GLU A 5 -18.71 -19.16 -44.40
CA GLU A 5 -17.97 -18.02 -44.95
C GLU A 5 -16.64 -17.94 -44.23
N MET A 6 -15.54 -17.89 -44.99
CA MET A 6 -14.23 -17.55 -44.44
C MET A 6 -13.54 -16.45 -45.24
N ASN A 7 -13.18 -15.43 -44.46
CA ASN A 7 -12.02 -14.57 -44.54
C ASN A 7 -11.98 -13.40 -45.55
N LYS A 8 -12.11 -12.19 -44.99
CA LYS A 8 -11.52 -10.96 -45.54
C LYS A 8 -10.35 -10.57 -44.64
N ASP A 9 -9.13 -10.84 -45.11
CA ASP A 9 -7.90 -10.30 -44.54
C ASP A 9 -7.87 -8.78 -44.76
N GLY A 10 -8.47 -8.04 -43.84
CA GLY A 10 -8.26 -6.61 -43.72
C GLY A 10 -6.92 -6.39 -43.01
N ILE A 11 -6.06 -5.54 -43.56
CA ILE A 11 -4.83 -5.08 -42.88
C ILE A 11 -5.22 -4.66 -41.47
N ASN A 12 -4.82 -5.44 -40.47
CA ASN A 12 -5.12 -5.15 -39.10
C ASN A 12 -4.41 -3.85 -38.75
N THR A 13 -5.17 -2.77 -38.53
CA THR A 13 -4.64 -1.47 -38.12
C THR A 13 -3.73 -1.60 -36.90
N LYS A 14 -3.96 -2.62 -36.06
CA LYS A 14 -3.11 -2.99 -34.93
C LYS A 14 -1.68 -3.36 -35.36
N ASP A 15 -1.52 -4.15 -36.41
CA ASP A 15 -0.21 -4.60 -36.90
C ASP A 15 0.57 -3.43 -37.54
N PHE A 16 -0.13 -2.51 -38.22
CA PHE A 16 0.47 -1.29 -38.78
C PHE A 16 0.93 -0.32 -37.69
N LEU A 17 0.14 -0.14 -36.62
CA LEU A 17 0.50 0.71 -35.48
C LEU A 17 1.71 0.16 -34.72
N ILE A 18 1.77 -1.16 -34.53
CA ILE A 18 2.91 -1.85 -33.93
C ILE A 18 4.16 -1.68 -34.80
N GLY A 19 4.03 -1.88 -36.12
CA GLY A 19 5.14 -1.66 -37.06
C GLY A 19 5.64 -0.22 -37.08
N THR A 20 4.74 0.75 -37.02
CA THR A 20 5.08 2.19 -37.03
C THR A 20 5.76 2.62 -35.73
N LEU A 21 5.36 2.07 -34.58
CA LEU A 21 6.00 2.36 -33.30
C LEU A 21 7.44 1.86 -33.28
N ILE A 22 7.67 0.61 -33.70
CA ILE A 22 9.00 0.00 -33.73
C ILE A 22 9.89 0.70 -34.77
N GLY A 23 9.37 0.93 -35.98
CA GLY A 23 10.07 1.66 -37.03
C GLY A 23 10.36 3.11 -36.66
N GLY A 24 9.46 3.77 -35.92
CA GLY A 24 9.60 5.15 -35.45
C GLY A 24 10.72 5.32 -34.43
N ILE A 25 10.86 4.39 -33.48
CA ILE A 25 11.94 4.44 -32.48
C ILE A 25 13.30 4.23 -33.15
N VAL A 26 13.43 3.23 -34.02
CA VAL A 26 14.68 2.94 -34.74
C VAL A 26 15.01 4.07 -35.72
N GLY A 27 14.02 4.62 -36.41
CA GLY A 27 14.18 5.77 -37.31
C GLY A 27 14.56 7.05 -36.59
N ALA A 28 13.95 7.35 -35.44
CA ALA A 28 14.25 8.56 -34.67
C ALA A 28 15.65 8.50 -34.03
N THR A 29 16.04 7.34 -33.49
CA THR A 29 17.38 7.16 -32.90
C THR A 29 18.47 7.24 -33.95
N THR A 30 18.28 6.65 -35.13
CA THR A 30 19.23 6.75 -36.25
C THR A 30 19.26 8.15 -36.87
N ALA A 31 18.13 8.84 -36.98
CA ALA A 31 18.07 10.24 -37.41
C ALA A 31 18.77 11.18 -36.43
N LEU A 32 18.64 10.95 -35.12
CA LEU A 32 19.35 11.71 -34.10
C LEU A 32 20.88 11.47 -34.17
N PHE A 33 21.30 10.27 -34.56
CA PHE A 33 22.71 9.93 -34.81
C PHE A 33 23.25 10.49 -36.14
N LEU A 34 22.40 10.62 -37.16
CA LEU A 34 22.76 11.14 -38.49
C LEU A 34 22.66 12.66 -38.58
N ALA A 35 21.93 13.31 -37.66
CA ALA A 35 21.88 14.76 -37.55
C ALA A 35 23.27 15.30 -37.16
N PRO A 36 23.89 16.19 -37.97
CA PRO A 36 25.26 16.64 -37.74
C PRO A 36 25.30 17.65 -36.59
N LYS A 37 25.30 17.15 -35.34
CA LYS A 37 25.83 17.89 -34.19
C LYS A 37 27.15 17.28 -33.77
N SER A 38 28.17 18.12 -33.71
CA SER A 38 29.57 17.74 -33.64
C SER A 38 29.88 16.96 -32.34
N GLY A 39 30.61 15.84 -32.46
CA GLY A 39 31.07 15.06 -31.30
C GLY A 39 32.10 15.78 -30.41
N ARG A 40 32.49 17.02 -30.75
CA ARG A 40 33.45 17.84 -30.00
C ARG A 40 32.71 18.82 -29.08
N GLU A 41 31.73 19.55 -29.61
CA GLU A 41 30.83 20.38 -28.79
C GLU A 41 29.97 19.51 -27.87
N LEU A 42 29.54 18.33 -28.31
CA LEU A 42 28.80 17.41 -27.45
C LEU A 42 29.64 16.95 -26.24
N ARG A 43 30.96 16.84 -26.36
CA ARG A 43 31.82 16.44 -25.24
C ARG A 43 32.09 17.61 -24.27
N GLU A 44 32.21 18.83 -24.80
CA GLU A 44 32.29 20.06 -24.01
C GLU A 44 30.98 20.32 -23.25
N ASP A 45 29.84 20.30 -23.96
CA ASP A 45 28.51 20.45 -23.36
C ASP A 45 28.19 19.34 -22.36
N ILE A 46 28.57 18.08 -22.63
CA ILE A 46 28.40 16.99 -21.66
C ILE A 46 29.26 17.21 -20.42
N THR A 47 30.47 17.74 -20.54
CA THR A 47 31.36 17.93 -19.38
C THR A 47 30.86 19.09 -18.50
N ASP A 48 30.49 20.21 -19.11
CA ASP A 48 29.95 21.37 -18.39
C ASP A 48 28.56 21.10 -17.83
N GLN A 49 27.69 20.41 -18.58
CA GLN A 49 26.39 19.99 -18.06
C GLN A 49 26.53 18.88 -17.03
N ALA A 50 27.45 17.91 -17.15
CA ALA A 50 27.65 16.88 -16.13
C ALA A 50 28.11 17.47 -14.80
N THR A 51 28.94 18.51 -14.82
CA THR A 51 29.42 19.17 -13.60
C THR A 51 28.29 19.93 -12.92
N GLN A 52 27.52 20.70 -13.69
CA GLN A 52 26.33 21.42 -13.19
C GLN A 52 25.19 20.48 -12.77
N LEU A 53 25.01 19.36 -13.48
CA LEU A 53 24.04 18.34 -13.14
C LEU A 53 24.45 17.62 -11.85
N LYS A 54 25.73 17.30 -11.67
CA LYS A 54 26.23 16.67 -10.44
C LYS A 54 25.99 17.57 -9.22
N GLU A 55 26.26 18.87 -9.30
CA GLU A 55 25.98 19.79 -8.20
C GLU A 55 24.48 19.95 -7.91
N LYS A 56 23.63 19.99 -8.96
CA LYS A 56 22.17 20.00 -8.79
C LYS A 56 21.63 18.67 -8.25
N THR A 57 22.20 17.54 -8.67
CA THR A 57 21.84 16.20 -8.19
C THR A 57 22.26 16.00 -6.75
N ASP A 58 23.43 16.48 -6.33
CA ASP A 58 23.87 16.41 -4.93
C ASP A 58 22.95 17.25 -4.02
N ASN A 59 22.51 18.43 -4.47
CA ASN A 59 21.51 19.25 -3.76
C ASN A 59 20.11 18.62 -3.71
N TRP A 60 19.64 18.05 -4.83
CA TRP A 60 18.35 17.36 -4.86
C TRP A 60 18.35 16.08 -4.04
N LYS A 61 19.46 15.35 -4.05
CA LYS A 61 19.59 14.16 -3.21
C LYS A 61 19.49 14.56 -1.74
N LEU A 62 20.17 15.62 -1.30
CA LEU A 62 20.05 16.11 0.08
C LEU A 62 18.61 16.51 0.44
N GLN A 63 17.95 17.34 -0.37
CA GLN A 63 16.55 17.72 -0.14
C GLN A 63 15.58 16.53 -0.20
N ALA A 64 15.79 15.59 -1.12
CA ALA A 64 14.96 14.40 -1.22
C ALA A 64 15.20 13.46 -0.03
N THR A 65 16.42 13.36 0.49
CA THR A 65 16.72 12.52 1.65
C THR A 65 16.17 13.13 2.92
N GLU A 66 16.28 14.46 3.11
CA GLU A 66 15.63 15.17 4.23
C GLU A 66 14.11 15.06 4.16
N PHE A 67 13.49 15.41 3.02
CA PHE A 67 12.04 15.30 2.86
C PHE A 67 11.53 13.86 2.99
N SER A 68 12.30 12.89 2.49
CA SER A 68 11.94 11.48 2.61
C SER A 68 12.11 10.95 4.03
N ASN A 69 13.06 11.45 4.82
CA ASN A 69 13.20 11.11 6.22
C ASN A 69 12.11 11.77 7.07
N ASP A 70 11.83 13.07 6.86
CA ASP A 70 10.80 13.81 7.60
C ASP A 70 9.40 13.24 7.34
N LEU A 71 9.09 12.90 6.08
CA LEU A 71 7.84 12.26 5.72
C LEU A 71 7.76 10.83 6.26
N ALA A 72 8.86 10.07 6.19
CA ALA A 72 8.90 8.71 6.74
C ALA A 72 8.80 8.70 8.26
N GLU A 73 9.38 9.68 8.96
CA GLU A 73 9.32 9.82 10.41
C GLU A 73 7.91 10.23 10.84
N THR A 74 7.31 11.22 10.19
CA THR A 74 5.92 11.64 10.47
C THR A 74 4.91 10.51 10.21
N ALA A 75 5.08 9.77 9.12
CA ALA A 75 4.24 8.61 8.82
C ALA A 75 4.46 7.50 9.85
N ARG A 76 5.71 7.17 10.17
CA ARG A 76 6.05 6.15 11.19
C ARG A 76 5.49 6.51 12.55
N ASP A 77 5.61 7.75 13.00
CA ASP A 77 5.14 8.15 14.32
C ASP A 77 3.62 8.05 14.44
N LYS A 78 2.87 8.51 13.43
CA LYS A 78 1.41 8.36 13.39
C LYS A 78 1.00 6.89 13.34
N THR A 79 1.62 6.09 12.47
CA THR A 79 1.34 4.65 12.38
C THR A 79 1.70 3.92 13.67
N ASN A 80 2.81 4.28 14.33
CA ASN A 80 3.24 3.66 15.59
C ASN A 80 2.30 4.00 16.74
N GLN A 81 1.86 5.26 16.85
CA GLN A 81 0.91 5.68 17.89
C GLN A 81 -0.44 4.99 17.70
N LEU A 82 -0.93 4.95 16.45
CA LEU A 82 -2.18 4.30 16.10
C LEU A 82 -2.12 2.79 16.32
N SER A 83 -1.03 2.16 15.86
CA SER A 83 -0.77 0.74 16.05
C SER A 83 -0.75 0.37 17.52
N LYS A 84 0.01 1.10 18.36
CA LYS A 84 0.04 0.84 19.80
C LYS A 84 -1.34 0.97 20.43
N ALA A 85 -2.06 2.06 20.15
CA ALA A 85 -3.37 2.29 20.75
C ALA A 85 -4.38 1.19 20.41
N ILE A 86 -4.43 0.77 19.13
CA ILE A 86 -5.34 -0.28 18.68
C ILE A 86 -4.88 -1.64 19.22
N THR A 87 -3.61 -1.99 19.05
CA THR A 87 -3.07 -3.27 19.51
C THR A 87 -3.24 -3.45 21.02
N ASP A 88 -2.97 -2.42 21.83
CA ASP A 88 -3.13 -2.49 23.28
C ASP A 88 -4.60 -2.71 23.67
N GLN A 89 -5.54 -2.00 23.03
CA GLN A 89 -6.96 -2.19 23.32
C GLN A 89 -7.45 -3.58 22.88
N THR A 90 -7.05 -4.07 21.71
CA THR A 90 -7.43 -5.40 21.23
C THR A 90 -6.82 -6.51 22.07
N GLN A 91 -5.58 -6.33 22.54
CA GLN A 91 -4.93 -7.29 23.43
C GLN A 91 -5.64 -7.37 24.79
N GLN A 92 -6.06 -6.24 25.36
CA GLN A 92 -6.83 -6.23 26.61
C GLN A 92 -8.16 -6.98 26.48
N VAL A 93 -8.88 -6.79 25.37
CA VAL A 93 -10.14 -7.52 25.12
C VAL A 93 -9.84 -9.02 24.96
N MET A 94 -8.79 -9.38 24.20
CA MET A 94 -8.38 -10.78 24.05
C MET A 94 -8.04 -11.45 25.39
N ASP A 95 -7.33 -10.75 26.27
CA ASP A 95 -6.92 -11.29 27.56
C ASP A 95 -8.12 -11.45 28.51
N ARG A 96 -9.09 -10.51 28.48
CA ARG A 96 -10.36 -10.66 29.20
C ARG A 96 -11.20 -11.82 28.64
N VAL A 97 -11.28 -12.00 27.32
CA VAL A 97 -11.96 -13.15 26.68
C VAL A 97 -11.32 -14.47 27.13
N LYS A 98 -9.99 -14.55 27.17
CA LYS A 98 -9.27 -15.74 27.68
C LYS A 98 -9.56 -16.00 29.16
N GLN A 99 -9.66 -14.96 29.99
CA GLN A 99 -10.05 -15.12 31.40
C GLN A 99 -11.49 -15.63 31.54
N MET A 100 -12.42 -15.13 30.72
CA MET A 100 -13.79 -15.64 30.72
C MET A 100 -13.88 -17.07 30.21
N ARG A 101 -13.07 -17.47 29.23
CA ARG A 101 -12.98 -18.88 28.77
C ARG A 101 -12.68 -19.85 29.90
N ALA A 102 -11.81 -19.45 30.84
CA ALA A 102 -11.50 -20.26 32.01
C ALA A 102 -12.70 -20.45 32.95
N LYS A 103 -13.68 -19.54 32.90
CA LYS A 103 -14.90 -19.58 33.72
C LYS A 103 -16.13 -20.15 32.98
N ASN A 104 -16.21 -19.97 31.65
CA ASN A 104 -17.32 -20.43 30.82
C ASN A 104 -16.87 -20.63 29.36
N GLU A 105 -16.82 -21.88 28.92
CA GLU A 105 -16.13 -22.27 27.68
C GLU A 105 -16.90 -21.87 26.41
N ASP A 106 -18.24 -22.01 26.41
CA ASP A 106 -19.08 -21.81 25.23
C ASP A 106 -19.18 -20.33 24.79
N VAL A 107 -19.35 -19.40 25.73
CA VAL A 107 -19.45 -17.97 25.41
C VAL A 107 -18.11 -17.38 24.97
N SER A 108 -17.01 -18.03 25.33
CA SER A 108 -15.66 -17.54 25.02
C SER A 108 -15.22 -17.76 23.58
N LEU A 109 -15.76 -18.77 22.89
CA LEU A 109 -15.34 -19.11 21.53
C LEU A 109 -15.84 -18.07 20.52
N GLU A 110 -17.10 -17.65 20.66
CA GLU A 110 -17.71 -16.64 19.78
C GLU A 110 -17.03 -15.26 19.95
N LEU A 111 -16.70 -14.88 21.18
CA LEU A 111 -15.98 -13.65 21.46
C LEU A 111 -14.51 -13.73 21.01
N GLN A 112 -13.89 -14.91 21.10
CA GLN A 112 -12.52 -15.10 20.63
C GLN A 112 -12.41 -14.97 19.11
N GLU A 113 -13.39 -15.50 18.37
CA GLU A 113 -13.48 -15.34 16.92
C GLU A 113 -13.65 -13.86 16.53
N GLN A 114 -14.58 -13.14 17.18
CA GLN A 114 -14.78 -11.71 16.96
C GLN A 114 -13.51 -10.89 17.26
N VAL A 115 -12.81 -11.18 18.36
CA VAL A 115 -11.54 -10.49 18.67
C VAL A 115 -10.46 -10.81 17.65
N GLN A 116 -10.38 -12.05 17.16
CA GLN A 116 -9.38 -12.43 16.16
C GLN A 116 -9.62 -11.74 14.81
N ASP A 117 -10.88 -11.55 14.43
CA ASP A 117 -11.26 -10.74 13.27
C ASP A 117 -10.88 -9.27 13.47
N ILE A 118 -11.17 -8.68 14.64
CA ILE A 118 -10.77 -7.31 14.97
C ILE A 118 -9.25 -7.13 14.95
N ILE A 119 -8.46 -8.12 15.40
CA ILE A 119 -7.00 -8.08 15.32
C ILE A 119 -6.53 -8.05 13.86
N SER A 120 -7.14 -8.88 13.01
CA SER A 120 -6.77 -8.96 11.60
C SER A 120 -7.14 -7.68 10.84
N GLU A 121 -8.31 -7.13 11.14
CA GLU A 121 -8.79 -5.87 10.57
C GLU A 121 -7.98 -4.67 11.08
N ALA A 122 -7.58 -4.68 12.36
CA ALA A 122 -6.65 -3.71 12.94
C ALA A 122 -5.30 -3.70 12.23
N ALA A 123 -4.71 -4.89 11.99
CA ALA A 123 -3.45 -5.01 11.26
C ALA A 123 -3.58 -4.41 9.84
N THR A 124 -4.71 -4.68 9.17
CA THR A 124 -5.01 -4.15 7.83
C THR A 124 -5.25 -2.64 7.84
N ALA A 125 -5.93 -2.10 8.85
CA ALA A 125 -6.18 -0.67 9.01
C ALA A 125 -4.87 0.11 9.25
N ILE A 126 -3.98 -0.45 10.06
CA ILE A 126 -2.64 0.12 10.33
C ILE A 126 -1.78 0.10 9.06
N GLU A 127 -1.80 -0.99 8.29
CA GLU A 127 -1.01 -1.14 7.07
C GLU A 127 -1.53 -0.25 5.93
N SER A 128 -2.84 -0.11 5.81
CA SER A 128 -3.48 0.77 4.81
C SER A 128 -3.44 2.25 5.19
N GLY A 129 -3.23 2.58 6.47
CA GLY A 129 -3.30 3.96 6.97
C GLY A 129 -4.69 4.58 6.83
N SER A 130 -5.73 3.76 6.71
CA SER A 130 -7.10 4.20 6.52
C SER A 130 -7.73 4.57 7.87
N GLU A 131 -8.08 5.84 8.05
CA GLU A 131 -8.77 6.34 9.25
C GLU A 131 -10.16 5.70 9.38
N ASP A 132 -10.88 5.52 8.28
CA ASP A 132 -12.22 4.89 8.28
C ASP A 132 -12.18 3.46 8.82
N MET A 133 -11.21 2.66 8.38
CA MET A 133 -11.05 1.28 8.88
C MET A 133 -10.62 1.26 10.35
N THR A 134 -9.84 2.27 10.77
CA THR A 134 -9.41 2.39 12.16
C THR A 134 -10.60 2.67 13.08
N ASP A 135 -11.53 3.52 12.64
CA ASP A 135 -12.73 3.81 13.41
C ASP A 135 -13.70 2.62 13.46
N GLU A 136 -13.80 1.86 12.36
CA GLU A 136 -14.56 0.60 12.34
C GLU A 136 -13.99 -0.42 13.34
N VAL A 137 -12.67 -0.60 13.36
CA VAL A 137 -11.98 -1.47 14.33
C VAL A 137 -12.25 -1.03 15.77
N ARG A 138 -12.18 0.28 16.06
CA ARG A 138 -12.49 0.81 17.40
C ARG A 138 -13.93 0.56 17.81
N GLN A 139 -14.88 0.70 16.87
CA GLN A 139 -16.28 0.47 17.16
C GLN A 139 -16.54 -1.01 17.47
N LYS A 140 -16.08 -1.92 16.62
CA LYS A 140 -16.21 -3.38 16.85
C LYS A 140 -15.57 -3.78 18.17
N LEU A 141 -14.42 -3.20 18.50
CA LEU A 141 -13.72 -3.45 19.75
C LEU A 141 -14.50 -2.99 20.99
N GLU A 142 -15.10 -1.80 20.95
CA GLU A 142 -15.97 -1.31 22.03
C GLU A 142 -17.23 -2.18 22.18
N ASP A 143 -17.85 -2.61 21.08
CA ASP A 143 -19.00 -3.52 21.10
C ASP A 143 -18.63 -4.87 21.74
N THR A 144 -17.50 -5.46 21.34
CA THR A 144 -17.00 -6.71 21.94
C THR A 144 -16.67 -6.53 23.41
N LYS A 145 -16.07 -5.40 23.81
CA LYS A 145 -15.76 -5.09 25.20
C LYS A 145 -17.03 -4.92 26.05
N ALA A 146 -18.05 -4.26 25.54
CA ALA A 146 -19.34 -4.10 26.21
C ALA A 146 -20.06 -5.45 26.38
N ALA A 147 -20.05 -6.29 25.33
CA ALA A 147 -20.57 -7.66 25.41
C ALA A 147 -19.81 -8.49 26.46
N LEU A 148 -18.49 -8.31 26.55
CA LEU A 148 -17.64 -8.98 27.52
C LEU A 148 -17.98 -8.59 28.96
N GLU A 149 -18.18 -7.30 29.23
CA GLU A 149 -18.54 -6.79 30.57
C GLU A 149 -19.94 -7.28 31.00
N ASP A 150 -20.91 -7.36 30.08
CA ASP A 150 -22.24 -7.89 30.37
C ASP A 150 -22.20 -9.39 30.72
N VAL A 151 -21.39 -10.17 30.00
CA VAL A 151 -21.18 -11.59 30.30
C VAL A 151 -20.45 -11.77 31.63
N GLU A 152 -19.40 -10.98 31.89
CA GLU A 152 -18.64 -11.03 33.14
C GLU A 152 -19.53 -10.72 34.34
N LYS A 153 -20.40 -9.71 34.22
CA LYS A 153 -21.36 -9.34 35.28
C LYS A 153 -22.36 -10.48 35.55
N LYS A 154 -22.93 -11.07 34.51
CA LYS A 154 -23.86 -12.23 34.64
C LYS A 154 -23.19 -13.43 35.29
N LEU A 155 -21.91 -13.66 35.01
CA LEU A 155 -21.12 -14.70 35.67
C LEU A 155 -20.91 -14.40 37.16
N SER A 156 -20.62 -13.15 37.51
CA SER A 156 -20.39 -12.75 38.91
C SER A 156 -21.64 -12.70 39.77
N GLU A 157 -22.83 -12.52 39.17
CA GLU A 157 -24.12 -12.54 39.88
C GLU A 157 -24.61 -13.97 40.19
N ASN A 158 -23.99 -15.00 39.58
CA ASN A 158 -24.40 -16.39 39.70
C ASN A 158 -23.44 -17.25 40.57
N GLU A 159 -22.45 -16.62 41.20
CA GLU A 159 -21.64 -17.15 42.33
C GLU A 159 -22.17 -16.60 43.67
#